data_AF-A0A9X4H5W4-F1
#
_entry.id   AF-A0A9X4H5W4-F1
#
_cell.length_a   1.000
_cell.length_b   1.000
_cell.length_c   1.000
_cell.angle_alpha   90.00
_cell.angle_beta   90.00
_cell.angle_gamma   90.00
#
_symmetry.space_group_name_H-M   'P 1'
#
loop_
_entity.id
_entity.type
_entity.pdbx_description
1 polymer ?
#
loop_
_entity_poly.entity_id
_entity_poly.type
_entity_poly.pdbx_seq_one_letter_code
_entity_poly.pdbx_strand_id
1 'polypeptide(L)'
;MLDAGKTEFAQHGFAETRIEDIAALAGLSKTGVYAHYDSAVAILGALALEYQAPPPWHWPLLAGWAALGLVTVAAPRLRRRSNICTATARSRTASNSAL
;
A
#
# COMPACT_ATOMS: atom_id res chain seq x y z
N MET A 1 2.46 1.51 -27.13
CA MET A 1 1.03 1.82 -27.40
C MET A 1 0.41 2.71 -26.32
N LEU A 2 0.50 2.38 -25.03
CA LEU A 2 -0.12 3.19 -23.98
C LEU A 2 0.42 4.64 -23.93
N ASP A 3 1.73 4.86 -24.06
CA ASP A 3 2.28 6.23 -24.08
C ASP A 3 1.85 7.03 -25.33
N ALA A 4 1.67 6.36 -26.45
CA ALA A 4 1.09 6.97 -27.65
C ALA A 4 -0.37 7.35 -27.40
N GLY A 5 -1.15 6.47 -26.77
CA GLY A 5 -2.51 6.75 -26.32
C GLY A 5 -2.58 7.95 -25.37
N LYS A 6 -1.70 8.02 -24.35
CA LYS A 6 -1.61 9.18 -23.44
C LYS A 6 -1.40 10.48 -24.21
N THR A 7 -0.49 10.47 -25.18
CA THR A 7 -0.17 11.64 -26.00
C THR A 7 -1.36 12.06 -26.84
N GLU A 8 -1.98 11.12 -27.54
CA GLU A 8 -3.10 11.36 -28.43
C GLU A 8 -4.34 11.89 -27.67
N PHE A 9 -4.67 11.26 -26.54
CA PHE A 9 -5.77 11.71 -25.68
C PHE A 9 -5.51 13.07 -25.05
N ALA A 10 -4.25 13.39 -24.70
CA ALA A 10 -3.89 14.69 -24.14
C ALA A 10 -3.95 15.82 -25.17
N GLN A 11 -3.67 15.52 -26.45
CA GLN A 11 -3.63 16.52 -27.51
C GLN A 11 -5.02 16.78 -28.11
N HIS A 12 -5.79 15.72 -28.38
CA HIS A 12 -7.06 15.83 -29.12
C HIS A 12 -8.31 15.59 -28.26
N GLY A 13 -8.14 15.02 -27.07
CA GLY A 13 -9.27 14.63 -26.22
C GLY A 13 -9.98 13.38 -26.73
N PHE A 14 -10.74 12.72 -25.84
CA PHE A 14 -11.29 11.39 -26.10
C PHE A 14 -12.23 11.30 -27.30
N ALA A 15 -13.03 12.35 -27.56
CA ALA A 15 -14.02 12.32 -28.64
C ALA A 15 -13.39 12.33 -30.03
N GLU A 16 -12.23 12.97 -30.18
CA GLU A 16 -11.53 13.13 -31.46
C GLU A 16 -10.46 12.05 -31.66
N THR A 17 -9.95 11.46 -30.57
CA THR A 17 -8.95 10.38 -30.66
C THR A 17 -9.49 9.14 -31.33
N ARG A 18 -8.82 8.69 -32.40
CA ARG A 18 -9.13 7.41 -33.06
C ARG A 18 -8.06 6.37 -32.79
N ILE A 19 -8.44 5.10 -32.87
CA ILE A 19 -7.51 3.97 -32.69
C ILE A 19 -6.42 3.99 -33.77
N GLU A 20 -6.75 4.46 -34.97
CA GLU A 20 -5.81 4.57 -36.08
C GLU A 20 -4.68 5.56 -35.79
N ASP A 21 -5.00 6.69 -35.16
CA ASP A 21 -4.03 7.73 -34.83
C ASP A 21 -3.10 7.25 -33.71
N ILE A 22 -3.65 6.58 -32.69
CA ILE A 22 -2.86 5.90 -31.65
C ILE A 22 -1.94 4.83 -32.27
N ALA A 23 -2.45 4.04 -33.21
CA ALA A 23 -1.68 3.00 -33.89
C ALA A 23 -0.52 3.60 -34.69
N ALA A 24 -0.79 4.66 -35.46
CA ALA A 24 0.20 5.37 -36.25
C ALA A 24 1.31 5.95 -35.35
N LEU A 25 0.93 6.60 -34.25
CA LEU A 25 1.86 7.21 -33.31
C LEU A 25 2.66 6.15 -32.52
N ALA A 26 2.08 4.97 -32.29
CA ALA A 26 2.76 3.82 -31.69
C ALA A 26 3.63 3.00 -32.67
N GLY A 27 3.61 3.30 -33.97
CA GLY A 27 4.28 2.50 -35.00
C GLY A 27 3.67 1.10 -35.18
N LEU A 28 2.38 0.95 -34.88
CA LEU A 28 1.64 -0.32 -34.95
C LEU A 28 0.63 -0.30 -36.09
N SER A 29 0.28 -1.49 -36.58
CA SER A 29 -0.89 -1.63 -37.43
C SER A 29 -2.17 -1.53 -36.59
N LYS A 30 -3.28 -1.15 -37.22
CA LYS A 30 -4.61 -1.14 -36.58
C LYS A 30 -4.95 -2.50 -35.95
N THR A 31 -4.69 -3.60 -36.64
CA THR A 31 -4.87 -4.96 -36.11
C THR A 31 -3.97 -5.25 -34.91
N GLY A 32 -2.73 -4.75 -34.91
CA GLY A 32 -1.81 -4.87 -33.77
C GLY A 32 -2.32 -4.17 -32.51
N VAL A 33 -3.05 -3.08 -32.67
CA VAL A 33 -3.74 -2.41 -31.55
C VAL A 33 -4.92 -3.25 -31.04
N TYR A 34 -5.78 -3.72 -31.95
CA TYR A 34 -6.94 -4.56 -31.56
C TYR A 34 -6.55 -5.90 -30.93
N ALA A 35 -5.34 -6.41 -31.17
CA ALA A 35 -4.84 -7.60 -30.49
C ALA A 35 -4.64 -7.40 -28.97
N HIS A 36 -4.53 -6.15 -28.49
CA HIS A 36 -4.34 -5.83 -27.08
C HIS A 36 -5.57 -5.17 -26.44
N TYR A 37 -6.31 -4.36 -27.20
CA TYR A 37 -7.46 -3.61 -26.69
C TYR A 37 -8.59 -3.57 -27.72
N ASP A 38 -9.80 -3.94 -27.29
CA ASP A 38 -10.97 -3.99 -28.16
C ASP A 38 -11.51 -2.60 -28.55
N SER A 39 -11.13 -1.53 -27.84
CA SER A 39 -11.63 -0.18 -28.08
C SER A 39 -10.73 0.92 -27.51
N ALA A 40 -10.95 2.16 -27.96
CA ALA A 40 -10.29 3.35 -27.41
C ALA A 40 -10.64 3.56 -25.93
N VAL A 41 -11.86 3.20 -25.52
CA VAL A 41 -12.29 3.21 -24.10
C VAL A 41 -11.45 2.24 -23.28
N ALA A 42 -11.15 1.05 -23.80
CA ALA A 42 -10.34 0.07 -23.08
C ALA A 42 -8.90 0.56 -22.87
N ILE A 43 -8.33 1.26 -23.87
CA ILE A 43 -7.01 1.91 -23.74
C ILE A 43 -7.06 3.00 -22.66
N LEU A 44 -8.07 3.88 -22.71
CA LEU A 44 -8.22 4.94 -21.71
C LEU A 44 -8.41 4.38 -20.29
N GLY A 45 -9.16 3.27 -20.16
CA GLY A 45 -9.34 2.56 -18.89
C GLY A 45 -8.02 2.01 -18.33
N ALA A 46 -7.19 1.40 -19.19
CA ALA A 46 -5.87 0.93 -18.79
C ALA A 46 -4.97 2.09 -18.31
N LEU A 47 -5.03 3.23 -19.00
CA LEU A 47 -4.31 4.45 -18.61
C LEU A 47 -4.81 5.03 -17.28
N ALA A 48 -6.12 4.99 -17.03
CA ALA A 48 -6.69 5.46 -15.77
C ALA A 48 -6.24 4.59 -14.58
N LEU A 49 -6.14 3.27 -14.78
CA LEU A 49 -5.60 2.36 -13.77
C LEU A 49 -4.12 2.61 -13.50
N GLU A 50 -3.33 2.88 -14.54
CA GLU A 50 -1.92 3.27 -14.40
C GLU A 50 -1.77 4.58 -13.63
N TYR A 51 -2.63 5.57 -13.89
CA TYR A 51 -2.59 6.88 -13.22
C TYR A 51 -2.92 6.81 -11.72
N GLN A 52 -3.75 5.84 -11.30
CA GLN A 52 -4.07 5.63 -9.89
C GLN A 52 -2.92 5.01 -9.09
N ALA A 53 -1.88 4.48 -9.75
CA ALA A 53 -0.70 4.01 -9.05
C ALA A 53 0.00 5.21 -8.39
N PRO A 54 0.08 5.25 -7.05
CA PRO A 54 0.73 6.36 -6.40
C PRO A 54 2.22 6.32 -6.82
N PRO A 55 2.93 7.46 -6.93
CA PRO A 55 4.27 7.51 -7.49
C PRO A 55 5.33 6.94 -6.52
N PRO A 56 6.27 6.07 -6.92
CA PRO A 56 7.05 5.19 -6.03
C PRO A 56 7.79 5.86 -4.85
N TRP A 57 7.98 7.18 -4.87
CA TRP A 57 8.53 7.98 -3.78
C TRP A 57 7.60 8.24 -2.59
N HIS A 58 6.30 7.90 -2.62
CA HIS A 58 5.41 8.02 -1.45
C HIS A 58 5.46 6.81 -0.49
N TRP A 59 5.95 5.63 -0.95
CA TRP A 59 5.99 4.39 -0.16
C TRP A 59 6.72 4.54 1.19
N PRO A 60 7.90 5.21 1.27
CA PRO A 60 8.60 5.34 2.55
C PRO A 60 7.85 6.22 3.56
N LEU A 61 6.99 7.13 3.11
CA LEU A 61 6.18 7.97 4.01
C LEU A 61 4.98 7.19 4.55
N LEU A 62 4.26 6.42 3.73
CA LEU A 62 3.14 5.59 4.22
C LEU A 62 3.61 4.44 5.12
N ALA A 63 4.75 3.82 4.81
CA ALA A 63 5.38 2.83 5.70
C ALA A 63 5.83 3.45 7.03
N GLY A 64 6.38 4.67 7.00
CA GLY A 64 6.77 5.43 8.18
C GLY A 64 5.59 5.82 9.07
N TRP A 65 4.47 6.29 8.48
CA TRP A 65 3.24 6.62 9.22
C TRP A 65 2.50 5.37 9.73
N ALA A 66 2.52 4.26 8.98
CA ALA A 66 2.00 2.97 9.47
C ALA A 66 2.81 2.43 10.66
N ALA A 67 4.15 2.62 10.65
CA ALA A 67 5.01 2.28 11.77
C ALA A 67 4.83 3.23 12.98
N LEU A 68 4.60 4.53 12.74
CA LEU A 68 4.33 5.53 13.78
C LEU A 68 2.94 5.39 14.44
N GLY A 69 1.93 4.95 13.69
CA GLY A 69 0.59 4.68 14.23
C GLY A 69 0.55 3.49 15.19
N LEU A 70 1.45 2.51 15.03
CA LEU A 70 1.56 1.35 15.93
C LEU A 70 2.20 1.69 17.29
N VAL A 71 3.03 2.73 17.36
CA VAL A 71 3.71 3.14 18.60
C VAL A 71 2.79 3.94 19.54
N THR A 72 1.77 4.62 19.01
CA THR A 72 0.93 5.56 19.80
C THR A 72 -0.19 4.88 20.61
N VAL A 73 -0.68 3.70 20.21
CA VAL A 73 -1.81 3.03 20.90
C VAL A 73 -1.36 2.08 22.02
N ALA A 74 -0.13 1.56 21.98
CA ALA A 74 0.28 0.47 22.88
C ALA A 74 0.91 0.89 24.23
N ALA A 75 1.20 2.18 24.44
CA ALA A 75 1.93 2.65 25.63
C ALA A 75 1.17 3.79 26.33
N PRO A 76 0.13 3.50 27.13
CA PRO A 76 0.39 3.48 28.56
C PRO A 76 -0.61 2.60 29.35
N ARG A 77 -0.33 1.30 29.53
CA ARG A 77 -1.02 0.49 30.56
C ARG A 77 -0.11 -0.33 31.46
N LEU A 78 1.19 -0.03 31.52
CA LEU A 78 2.07 -0.55 32.59
C LEU A 78 2.39 0.53 33.62
N ARG A 79 1.37 0.92 34.39
CA ARG A 79 1.56 1.57 35.69
C ARG A 79 0.50 1.13 36.69
N ARG A 80 0.63 -0.09 37.21
CA ARG A 80 0.12 -0.42 38.54
C ARG A 80 1.10 -1.35 39.24
N ARG A 81 2.06 -0.71 39.92
CA ARG A 81 2.95 -1.31 40.91
C ARG A 81 2.12 -1.89 42.07
N SER A 82 2.48 -3.10 42.45
CA SER A 82 2.81 -3.52 43.83
C SER A 82 1.79 -3.20 44.92
N ASN A 83 1.09 -4.23 45.38
CA ASN A 83 0.72 -4.43 46.80
C ASN A 83 0.45 -5.93 47.01
N ILE A 84 1.51 -6.76 46.97
CA ILE A 84 1.42 -8.08 47.58
C ILE A 84 1.66 -7.87 49.06
N CYS A 85 0.54 -7.96 49.76
CA CYS A 85 0.34 -7.91 51.18
C CYS A 85 1.51 -8.50 51.99
N THR A 86 2.00 -7.67 52.91
CA THR A 86 2.47 -8.11 54.22
C THR A 86 1.36 -8.92 54.90
N ALA A 87 1.47 -10.24 54.90
CA ALA A 87 0.74 -11.14 55.81
C ALA A 87 1.65 -12.33 56.10
N THR A 88 2.49 -12.23 57.13
CA THR A 88 2.25 -12.88 58.43
C THR A 88 2.18 -14.41 58.32
N ALA A 89 3.31 -15.08 58.48
CA ALA A 89 3.36 -16.44 59.03
C ALA A 89 4.69 -16.65 59.75
N ARG A 90 4.71 -16.26 61.03
CA ARG A 90 5.63 -16.76 62.04
C ARG A 90 5.25 -18.22 62.31
N SER A 91 6.09 -19.17 61.94
CA SER A 91 6.08 -20.51 62.55
C SER A 91 7.50 -21.07 62.59
N ARG A 92 8.15 -20.75 63.71
CA ARG A 92 9.26 -21.45 64.33
C ARG A 92 8.81 -22.88 64.66
N THR A 93 9.42 -23.91 64.05
CA THR A 93 9.69 -25.21 64.72
C THR A 93 10.55 -26.15 63.87
N ALA A 94 11.76 -26.40 64.38
CA ALA A 94 12.42 -27.71 64.52
C ALA A 94 12.96 -28.50 63.30
N SER A 95 14.15 -29.04 63.56
CA SER A 95 14.82 -30.21 62.94
C SER A 95 15.43 -30.02 61.55
N ASN A 96 16.67 -30.41 61.27
CA ASN A 96 17.69 -31.12 62.05
C ASN A 96 19.04 -30.86 61.38
N SER A 97 20.03 -30.50 62.19
CA SER A 97 21.44 -30.75 61.92
C SER A 97 21.69 -32.26 61.98
N ALA A 98 22.34 -32.82 60.96
CA ALA A 98 23.29 -33.94 61.08
C ALA A 98 23.58 -34.53 59.69
N LEU A 99 24.77 -34.23 59.18
CA LEU A 99 25.82 -35.13 58.66
C LEU A 99 26.61 -34.47 57.53
#